data_AF-A0A969B825-F1
#
_entry.id   AF-A0A969B825-F1
#
_cell.length_a   1.000
_cell.length_b   1.000
_cell.length_c   1.000
_cell.angle_alpha   90.00
_cell.angle_beta   90.00
_cell.angle_gamma   90.00
#
_symmetry.space_group_name_H-M   'P 1'
#
loop_
_entity.id
_entity.type
_entity.pdbx_description
1 polymer ?
#
loop_
_entity_poly.entity_id
_entity_poly.type
_entity_poly.pdbx_seq_one_letter_code
_entity_poly.pdbx_strand_id
1 'polypeptide(L)'
;MHFLLKGCHNLRAHSPLFPYSSDDGFSVIDFKQVSPELGDWNDVARLKLSFDLMMDLVINHVSSKSLWFNQFLNQQGEGKDFFIEVDPAQDLSQVTRPRSSPLLAAYQTKAGENMYGQPLVPIRLILTLPTLQFCWPW
;
A
#
# COMPACT_ATOMS: atom_id res chain seq x y z
N MET A 1 6.86 -6.40 22.30
CA MET A 1 6.08 -7.02 21.21
C MET A 1 4.67 -7.29 21.72
N HIS A 2 3.79 -6.29 21.70
CA HIS A 2 2.43 -6.40 22.27
C HIS A 2 1.45 -6.74 21.14
N PHE A 3 1.49 -7.98 20.65
CA PHE A 3 0.37 -8.53 19.92
C PHE A 3 -0.73 -8.81 20.95
N LEU A 4 -1.89 -8.17 20.81
CA LEU A 4 -3.07 -8.42 21.65
C LEU A 4 -3.55 -9.86 21.43
N LEU A 5 -2.94 -10.78 22.16
CA LEU A 5 -3.34 -12.18 22.25
C LEU A 5 -4.40 -12.31 23.34
N LYS A 6 -5.66 -12.11 22.96
CA LYS A 6 -6.78 -12.61 23.78
C LYS A 6 -7.75 -13.39 22.89
N GLY A 7 -7.61 -14.72 22.93
CA GLY A 7 -8.72 -15.66 22.75
C GLY A 7 -9.27 -15.91 21.35
N CYS A 8 -8.76 -15.30 20.28
CA CYS A 8 -9.18 -15.66 18.93
C CYS A 8 -8.23 -16.72 18.35
N HIS A 9 -8.80 -17.80 17.80
CA HIS A 9 -8.09 -18.85 17.06
C HIS A 9 -7.33 -18.34 15.82
N ASN A 10 -7.40 -17.04 15.51
CA ASN A 10 -6.77 -16.38 14.36
C ASN A 10 -5.93 -15.18 14.85
N LEU A 11 -4.66 -15.12 14.45
CA LEU A 11 -3.83 -13.94 14.68
C LEU A 11 -4.13 -12.93 13.56
N ARG A 12 -4.87 -11.88 13.89
CA ARG A 12 -5.04 -10.73 13.00
C ARG A 12 -3.82 -9.83 13.17
N ALA A 13 -2.93 -9.81 12.17
CA ALA A 13 -1.94 -8.76 12.08
C ALA A 13 -2.70 -7.46 11.78
N HIS A 14 -2.94 -6.65 12.82
CA HIS A 14 -3.34 -5.27 12.59
C HIS A 14 -2.12 -4.55 12.01
N SER A 15 -2.28 -3.96 10.83
CA SER A 15 -1.30 -3.17 10.08
C SER A 15 -0.34 -2.35 10.99
N PRO A 16 0.94 -2.19 10.61
CA PRO A 16 1.57 -2.60 9.34
C PRO A 16 2.62 -3.69 9.46
N LEU A 17 2.42 -4.79 8.74
CA LEU A 17 3.43 -5.82 8.53
C LEU A 17 4.61 -5.35 7.66
N PHE A 18 4.36 -4.41 6.74
CA PHE A 18 5.33 -3.91 5.77
C PHE A 18 5.87 -2.54 6.17
N PRO A 19 7.14 -2.20 5.83
CA PRO A 19 7.65 -0.84 5.99
C PRO A 19 6.72 0.16 5.29
N TYR A 20 6.42 1.26 5.95
CA TYR A 20 5.44 2.25 5.49
C TYR A 20 5.90 3.68 5.81
N SER A 21 5.39 4.66 5.08
CA SER A 21 5.75 6.07 5.28
C SER A 21 4.76 6.90 6.08
N SER A 22 3.50 6.49 6.09
CA SER A 22 2.34 7.28 6.53
C SER A 22 1.07 6.43 6.55
N ASP A 23 -0.04 7.04 6.99
CA ASP A 23 -1.39 6.47 6.89
C ASP A 23 -1.54 5.15 7.65
N ASP A 24 -0.98 5.10 8.87
CA ASP A 24 -1.07 3.97 9.81
C ASP A 24 -0.81 2.60 9.16
N GLY A 25 0.15 2.56 8.24
CA GLY A 25 0.58 1.34 7.57
C GLY A 25 0.07 1.12 6.16
N PHE A 26 -0.82 1.98 5.66
CA PHE A 26 -1.39 1.83 4.32
C PHE A 26 -0.57 2.50 3.21
N SER A 27 0.36 3.40 3.54
CA SER A 27 1.36 3.89 2.58
C SER A 27 2.61 2.99 2.56
N VAL A 28 2.50 1.79 2.00
CA VAL A 28 3.57 0.77 1.99
C VAL A 28 4.77 1.20 1.13
N ILE A 29 5.99 1.03 1.64
CA ILE A 29 7.25 1.33 0.96
C ILE A 29 7.77 0.10 0.21
N ASP A 30 7.74 -1.08 0.85
CA ASP A 30 8.28 -2.31 0.29
C ASP A 30 7.45 -3.54 0.72
N PHE A 31 6.76 -4.16 -0.23
CA PHE A 31 5.98 -5.38 0.00
C PHE A 31 6.83 -6.65 0.14
N LYS A 32 8.13 -6.60 -0.18
CA LYS A 32 9.05 -7.74 -0.11
C LYS A 32 9.73 -7.86 1.25
N GLN A 33 9.52 -6.91 2.16
CA GLN A 33 10.14 -6.84 3.46
C GLN A 33 9.09 -6.81 4.58
N VAL A 34 9.34 -7.54 5.66
CA VAL A 34 8.62 -7.35 6.93
C VAL A 34 9.24 -6.15 7.65
N SER A 35 8.41 -5.28 8.23
CA SER A 35 8.86 -4.12 9.00
C SER A 35 9.94 -4.55 10.01
N PRO A 36 11.15 -3.95 10.00
CA PRO A 36 12.26 -4.40 10.83
C PRO A 36 11.94 -4.49 12.33
N GLU A 37 11.03 -3.65 12.82
CA GLU A 37 10.54 -3.68 14.21
C GLU A 37 9.67 -4.89 14.56
N LEU A 38 9.14 -5.60 13.55
CA LEU A 38 8.32 -6.80 13.69
C LEU A 38 9.08 -8.11 13.43
N GLY A 39 10.27 -8.03 12.83
CA GLY A 39 11.12 -9.18 12.52
C GLY A 39 11.28 -9.40 11.02
N ASP A 40 11.36 -10.67 10.61
CA ASP A 40 11.55 -11.07 9.22
C ASP A 40 10.49 -12.08 8.72
N TRP A 41 10.62 -12.53 7.47
CA TRP A 41 9.72 -13.55 6.92
C TRP A 41 9.84 -14.91 7.61
N ASN A 42 10.97 -15.23 8.24
CA ASN A 42 11.12 -16.46 9.02
C ASN A 42 10.29 -16.37 10.31
N ASP A 43 10.20 -15.20 10.94
CA ASP A 43 9.28 -14.95 12.06
C ASP A 43 7.82 -15.19 11.64
N VAL A 44 7.41 -14.61 10.51
CA VAL A 44 6.04 -14.80 9.97
C VAL A 44 5.77 -16.28 9.65
N ALA A 45 6.74 -16.98 9.07
CA ALA A 45 6.64 -18.40 8.77
C ALA A 45 6.49 -19.25 10.04
N ARG A 46 7.21 -18.91 11.13
CA ARG A 46 7.04 -19.57 12.43
C ARG A 46 5.67 -19.32 13.03
N LEU A 47 5.13 -18.11 12.93
CA LEU A 47 3.79 -17.78 13.43
C LEU A 47 2.70 -18.60 12.72
N LYS A 48 2.84 -18.83 11.41
CA LYS A 48 1.92 -19.65 10.61
C LYS A 48 1.79 -21.10 11.11
N LEU A 49 2.79 -21.64 11.82
CA LEU A 49 2.73 -23.01 12.36
C LEU A 49 1.73 -23.16 13.50
N SER A 50 1.41 -22.05 14.19
CA SER A 50 0.56 -22.05 15.39
C SER A 50 -0.73 -21.26 15.21
N PHE A 51 -0.84 -20.43 14.16
CA PHE A 51 -1.96 -19.51 13.94
C PHE A 51 -2.32 -19.41 12.47
N ASP A 52 -3.62 -19.29 12.19
CA ASP A 52 -4.09 -18.76 10.92
C ASP A 52 -3.83 -17.25 10.86
N LEU A 53 -3.18 -16.81 9.78
CA LEU A 53 -2.75 -15.44 9.59
C LEU A 53 -3.69 -14.70 8.64
N MET A 54 -4.11 -13.50 9.07
CA MET A 54 -4.82 -12.52 8.25
C MET A 54 -3.98 -11.26 8.13
N MET A 55 -3.83 -10.74 6.93
CA MET A 55 -2.99 -9.57 6.64
C MET A 55 -3.70 -8.62 5.67
N ASP A 56 -3.43 -7.33 5.81
CA ASP A 56 -3.85 -6.32 4.85
C ASP A 56 -2.99 -6.41 3.58
N LEU A 57 -3.65 -6.39 2.41
CA LEU A 57 -2.98 -6.28 1.12
C LEU A 57 -3.38 -4.95 0.45
N VAL A 58 -2.43 -4.04 0.36
CA VAL A 58 -2.64 -2.73 -0.26
C VAL A 58 -2.25 -2.78 -1.73
N ILE A 59 -3.18 -3.13 -2.62
CA ILE A 59 -2.90 -3.25 -4.07
C ILE A 59 -3.11 -1.96 -4.86
N ASN A 60 -3.97 -1.06 -4.36
CA ASN A 60 -4.43 0.07 -5.16
C ASN A 60 -3.38 1.19 -5.30
N HIS A 61 -2.45 1.27 -4.35
CA HIS A 61 -1.47 2.35 -4.28
C HIS A 61 -0.27 1.92 -3.43
N VAL A 62 0.81 2.69 -3.53
CA VAL A 62 2.06 2.48 -2.80
C VAL A 62 2.59 3.84 -2.35
N SER A 63 3.47 3.85 -1.34
CA SER A 63 4.15 5.06 -0.89
C SER A 63 4.94 5.72 -2.03
N SER A 64 4.95 7.05 -2.06
CA SER A 64 5.84 7.84 -2.90
C SER A 64 7.33 7.64 -2.55
N LYS A 65 7.65 7.01 -1.42
CA LYS A 65 9.01 6.61 -1.05
C LYS A 65 9.40 5.22 -1.57
N SER A 66 8.51 4.51 -2.27
CA SER A 66 8.79 3.17 -2.80
C SER A 66 9.76 3.20 -3.98
N LEU A 67 10.44 2.06 -4.18
CA LEU A 67 11.29 1.86 -5.35
C LEU A 67 10.52 2.02 -6.66
N TRP A 68 9.29 1.50 -6.73
CA TRP A 68 8.47 1.58 -7.94
C TRP A 68 8.09 3.02 -8.29
N PHE A 69 7.73 3.85 -7.30
CA PHE A 69 7.44 5.25 -7.57
C PHE A 69 8.69 6.02 -8.02
N ASN A 70 9.86 5.73 -7.43
CA ASN A 70 11.12 6.30 -7.89
C ASN A 70 11.46 5.87 -9.33
N GLN A 71 11.23 4.60 -9.66
CA GLN A 71 11.38 4.03 -11.00
C GLN A 71 10.46 4.72 -12.01
N PHE A 72 9.21 5.00 -11.64
CA PHE A 72 8.27 5.80 -12.43
C PHE A 72 8.78 7.21 -12.72
N LEU A 73 9.20 7.97 -11.69
CA LEU A 73 9.72 9.33 -11.89
C LEU A 73 11.00 9.38 -12.72
N ASN A 74 11.76 8.28 -12.75
CA ASN A 74 12.98 8.13 -13.53
C ASN A 74 12.76 7.45 -14.89
N GLN A 75 11.54 7.00 -15.20
CA GLN A 75 11.20 6.25 -16.42
C GLN A 75 12.10 5.00 -16.61
N GLN A 76 12.35 4.26 -15.52
CA GLN A 76 13.32 3.16 -15.47
C GLN A 76 12.79 1.95 -14.70
N GLY A 77 13.31 0.76 -15.01
CA GLY A 77 12.98 -0.47 -14.28
C GLY A 77 11.54 -0.97 -14.51
N GLU A 78 11.08 -1.86 -13.63
CA GLU A 78 9.74 -2.47 -13.71
C GLU A 78 8.63 -1.47 -13.35
N GLY A 79 8.88 -0.58 -12.38
CA GLY A 79 7.89 0.37 -11.89
C GLY A 79 7.56 1.51 -12.83
N LYS A 80 8.27 1.64 -13.97
CA LYS A 80 8.07 2.73 -14.93
C LYS A 80 6.63 2.78 -15.49
N ASP A 81 5.98 1.63 -15.62
CA ASP A 81 4.64 1.50 -16.22
C ASP A 81 3.56 1.19 -15.17
N PHE A 82 3.87 1.32 -13.87
CA PHE A 82 2.95 0.92 -12.78
C PHE A 82 1.99 2.04 -12.35
N PHE A 83 2.20 3.27 -12.80
CA PHE A 83 1.41 4.43 -12.38
C PHE A 83 0.69 5.07 -13.56
N ILE A 84 -0.47 5.64 -13.26
CA ILE A 84 -1.29 6.35 -14.24
C ILE A 84 -0.95 7.84 -14.16
N GLU A 85 -0.39 8.35 -15.25
CA GLU A 85 -0.28 9.78 -15.50
C GLU A 85 -1.58 10.29 -16.13
N VAL A 86 -1.99 11.50 -15.74
CA VAL A 86 -3.20 12.16 -16.21
C VAL A 86 -2.81 13.51 -16.78
N ASP A 87 -3.27 13.83 -17.99
CA ASP A 87 -3.11 15.16 -18.55
C ASP A 87 -3.88 16.18 -17.69
N PRO A 88 -3.24 17.24 -17.15
CA PRO A 88 -3.93 18.27 -16.37
C PRO A 88 -5.03 19.01 -17.16
N ALA A 89 -5.01 18.96 -18.50
CA ALA A 89 -6.05 19.52 -19.35
C ALA A 89 -7.26 18.57 -19.55
N GLN A 90 -7.19 17.33 -19.09
CA GLN A 90 -8.28 16.36 -19.21
C GLN A 90 -9.50 16.81 -18.40
N ASP A 91 -10.71 16.66 -18.96
CA ASP A 91 -11.95 16.90 -18.22
C ASP A 91 -12.15 15.82 -17.14
N LEU A 92 -11.99 16.22 -15.88
CA LEU A 92 -12.17 15.39 -14.70
C LEU A 92 -13.39 15.80 -13.87
N SER A 93 -14.32 16.57 -14.45
CA SER A 93 -15.50 17.09 -13.75
C SER A 93 -16.41 15.99 -13.17
N GLN A 94 -16.39 14.80 -13.75
CA GLN A 94 -17.15 13.63 -13.28
C GLN A 94 -16.50 12.90 -12.09
N VAL A 95 -15.28 13.26 -11.69
CA VAL A 95 -14.60 12.65 -10.53
C VAL A 95 -15.07 13.31 -9.24
N THR A 96 -16.09 12.73 -8.60
CA THR A 96 -16.86 13.37 -7.52
C THR A 96 -16.53 12.88 -6.11
N ARG A 97 -15.46 12.11 -5.90
CA ARG A 97 -15.09 11.66 -4.54
C ARG A 97 -14.71 12.86 -3.65
N PRO A 98 -15.25 12.97 -2.42
CA PRO A 98 -14.81 13.97 -1.44
C PRO A 98 -13.31 13.84 -1.13
N ARG A 99 -12.60 14.97 -1.05
CA ARG A 99 -11.16 15.01 -0.79
C ARG A 99 -10.78 16.21 0.07
N SER A 100 -9.74 16.06 0.88
CA SER A 100 -9.06 17.18 1.54
C SER A 100 -7.97 17.82 0.66
N SER A 101 -7.60 17.16 -0.45
CA SER A 101 -6.51 17.56 -1.34
C SER A 101 -6.97 17.75 -2.80
N PRO A 102 -6.17 18.45 -3.64
CA PRO A 102 -6.39 18.52 -5.08
C PRO A 102 -6.47 17.13 -5.75
N LEU A 103 -7.16 17.04 -6.89
CA LEU A 103 -7.35 15.77 -7.61
C LEU A 103 -6.05 15.24 -8.18
N LEU A 104 -5.21 16.15 -8.65
CA LEU A 104 -3.94 15.85 -9.27
C LEU A 104 -2.84 16.45 -8.40
N ALA A 105 -1.82 15.66 -8.15
CA ALA A 105 -0.56 16.09 -7.58
C ALA A 105 0.49 16.11 -8.69
N ALA A 106 1.28 17.18 -8.74
CA ALA A 106 2.40 17.31 -9.65
C ALA A 106 3.65 16.70 -9.00
N TYR A 107 4.37 15.90 -9.78
CA TYR A 107 5.64 15.31 -9.39
C TYR A 107 6.68 15.63 -10.46
N GLN A 108 7.86 16.10 -10.04
CA GLN A 108 8.96 16.35 -10.96
C GLN A 108 9.67 15.05 -11.29
N THR A 109 9.83 14.78 -12.58
CA THR A 109 10.75 13.75 -13.08
C THR A 109 12.18 14.22 -12.97
N LYS A 110 13.12 13.28 -13.11
CA LYS A 110 14.54 13.62 -13.19
C LYS A 110 14.88 14.47 -14.43
N ALA A 111 14.05 14.42 -15.48
CA ALA A 111 14.19 15.26 -16.65
C ALA A 111 13.68 16.70 -16.44
N GLY A 112 13.08 17.00 -15.29
CA GLY A 112 12.50 18.31 -14.97
C GLY A 112 11.07 18.51 -15.49
N GLU A 113 10.46 17.46 -16.05
CA GLU A 113 9.07 17.46 -16.51
C GLU A 113 8.13 17.23 -15.32
N ASN A 114 6.93 17.82 -15.38
CA ASN A 114 5.90 17.58 -14.37
C ASN A 114 4.99 16.45 -14.84
N MET A 115 4.96 15.35 -14.08
CA MET A 115 3.94 14.31 -14.22
C MET A 115 2.80 14.58 -13.22
N TYR A 116 1.56 14.41 -13.67
CA TYR A 116 0.38 14.61 -12.84
C TYR A 116 -0.30 13.28 -12.58
N GLY A 117 -0.46 12.94 -11.31
CA GLY A 117 -1.13 11.71 -10.89
C GLY A 117 -2.16 11.99 -9.80
N GLN A 118 -3.12 11.08 -9.63
CA GLN A 118 -4.03 11.19 -8.50
C GLN A 118 -3.31 10.80 -7.19
N PRO A 119 -3.32 11.65 -6.14
CA PRO A 119 -2.86 11.22 -4.83
C PRO A 119 -3.88 10.21 -4.30
N LEU A 120 -3.54 8.92 -4.39
CA LEU A 120 -4.45 7.84 -4.03
C LEU A 120 -4.53 7.71 -2.51
N VAL A 121 -5.76 7.78 -2.00
CA VAL A 121 -6.12 7.34 -0.64
C VAL A 121 -6.21 5.81 -0.61
N PRO A 122 -5.94 5.16 0.53
CA PRO A 122 -5.91 3.72 0.61
C PRO A 122 -7.26 3.08 0.43
N ILE A 123 -7.27 2.03 -0.37
CA ILE A 123 -8.34 1.03 -0.40
C ILE A 123 -7.84 -0.15 0.45
N ARG A 124 -8.56 -0.47 1.52
CA ARG A 124 -8.28 -1.65 2.36
C ARG A 124 -8.82 -2.90 1.67
N LEU A 125 -7.96 -3.87 1.41
CA LEU A 125 -8.35 -5.23 1.05
C LEU A 125 -7.74 -6.18 2.10
N ILE A 126 -8.59 -6.84 2.88
CA ILE A 126 -8.14 -7.76 3.93
C ILE A 126 -8.14 -9.18 3.37
N LEU A 127 -7.01 -9.88 3.44
CA LEU A 127 -6.89 -11.26 2.99
C LEU A 127 -6.74 -12.21 4.18
N THR A 128 -7.58 -13.25 4.23
CA THR A 128 -7.41 -14.43 5.07
C THR A 128 -6.76 -15.55 4.25
N LEU A 129 -5.69 -16.18 4.75
CA LEU A 129 -5.22 -17.46 4.19
C LEU A 129 -5.97 -18.60 4.90
N PRO A 130 -6.43 -19.67 4.21
CA PRO A 130 -6.09 -20.14 2.86
C PRO A 130 -7.09 -19.74 1.76
N THR A 131 -8.15 -19.00 2.09
CA THR A 131 -9.23 -18.62 1.16
C THR A 131 -9.32 -17.11 1.04
N LEU A 132 -9.16 -16.58 -0.19
CA LEU A 132 -9.50 -15.19 -0.53
C LEU A 132 -10.96 -14.93 -0.13
N GLN A 133 -11.16 -14.24 0.98
CA GLN A 133 -12.47 -13.85 1.46
C GLN A 133 -12.53 -12.33 1.47
N PHE A 134 -13.29 -11.78 0.53
CA PHE A 134 -13.56 -10.34 0.46
C PHE A 134 -14.51 -9.98 1.62
N CYS A 135 -13.98 -9.44 2.71
CA CYS A 135 -14.80 -8.81 3.75
C CYS A 135 -15.13 -7.38 3.33
N TRP A 136 -16.36 -7.17 2.86
CA TRP A 136 -16.94 -5.83 2.75
C TRP A 136 -17.37 -5.37 4.14
N PRO A 137 -16.97 -4.17 4.61
CA PRO A 137 -17.53 -3.62 5.84
C PRO A 137 -19.00 -3.27 5.58
N TRP A 138 -19.90 -3.90 6.34
CA TRP A 138 -21.17 -3.28 6.72
C TRP A 138 -20.93 -2.52 8.03
#